data_AF-A0A959Y2F5-F1
#
_entry.id   AF-A0A959Y2F5-F1
#
_cell.length_a   1.000
_cell.length_b   1.000
_cell.length_c   1.000
_cell.angle_alpha   90.00
_cell.angle_beta   90.00
_cell.angle_gamma   90.00
#
_symmetry.space_group_name_H-M   'P 1'
#
loop_
_entity.id
_entity.type
_entity.pdbx_description
1 polymer ?
#
loop_
_entity_poly.entity_id
_entity_poly.type
_entity_poly.pdbx_seq_one_letter_code
_entity_poly.pdbx_strand_id
1 'polypeptide(L)'
;VKDDKARMDLRWTDVLVSVWIKADSREKAMANIKKAVSDPEADFRVFNSCARYYVDNDIEPEQALTWARKSVELDKRFWNLHTLALAEAANGKYGEAMRTAEESMTMAQKAEYEPYVKMNKEKMDEWRMAMGKEKSKGK
;
A
#
# COMPACT_ATOMS: atom_id res chain seq x y z
N VAL A 1 -10.37 10.62 -3.83
CA VAL A 1 -9.97 11.45 -4.99
C VAL A 1 -8.50 11.15 -5.26
N LYS A 2 -8.18 10.51 -6.38
CA LYS A 2 -6.84 10.01 -6.74
C LYS A 2 -6.48 10.61 -8.11
N ASP A 3 -6.49 11.94 -8.19
CA ASP A 3 -6.23 12.68 -9.42
C ASP A 3 -5.23 13.83 -9.18
N ASP A 4 -3.99 13.65 -9.64
CA ASP A 4 -2.87 14.60 -9.59
C ASP A 4 -2.89 15.63 -10.74
N LYS A 5 -4.06 15.94 -11.30
CA LYS A 5 -4.19 16.84 -12.46
C LYS A 5 -5.29 17.87 -12.23
N ALA A 6 -4.89 19.13 -12.23
CA ALA A 6 -5.80 20.28 -12.27
C ALA A 6 -5.54 21.07 -13.55
N ARG A 7 -6.61 21.37 -14.29
CA ARG A 7 -6.57 22.25 -15.45
C ARG A 7 -7.02 23.64 -15.01
N MET A 8 -6.17 24.65 -15.20
CA MET A 8 -6.50 26.05 -14.95
C MET A 8 -6.53 26.79 -16.29
N ASP A 9 -7.71 27.25 -16.70
CA ASP A 9 -7.88 28.06 -17.90
C ASP A 9 -7.95 29.54 -17.48
N LEU A 10 -6.94 30.33 -17.85
CA LEU A 10 -6.96 31.80 -17.75
C LEU A 10 -7.30 32.36 -19.13
N ARG A 11 -8.37 33.16 -19.22
CA ARG A 11 -8.81 33.79 -20.48
C ARG A 11 -8.86 35.31 -20.31
N TRP A 12 -8.10 36.03 -21.12
CA TRP A 12 -8.37 37.45 -21.40
C TRP A 12 -8.30 37.70 -22.91
N THR A 13 -9.29 38.46 -23.39
CA THR A 13 -9.52 38.95 -24.75
C THR A 13 -9.40 37.88 -25.85
N ASP A 14 -8.20 37.52 -26.35
CA ASP A 14 -8.01 36.59 -27.48
C ASP A 14 -6.83 35.61 -27.34
N VAL A 15 -6.27 35.45 -26.12
CA VAL A 15 -5.13 34.53 -25.89
C VAL A 15 -5.54 33.39 -24.96
N LEU A 16 -5.45 32.16 -25.46
CA LEU A 16 -5.56 30.94 -24.65
C LEU A 16 -4.15 30.41 -24.35
N VAL A 17 -3.69 30.57 -23.11
CA VAL A 17 -2.48 29.89 -22.63
C VAL A 17 -2.90 28.66 -21.86
N SER A 18 -2.74 27.47 -22.47
CA SER A 18 -2.89 26.19 -21.77
C SER A 18 -1.57 25.82 -21.10
N VAL A 19 -1.46 26.06 -19.80
CA VAL A 19 -0.33 25.59 -19.00
C VAL A 19 -0.70 24.25 -18.36
N TRP A 20 0.05 23.20 -18.68
CA TRP A 20 -0.07 21.93 -17.96
C TRP A 20 0.63 22.07 -16.60
N ILE A 21 -0.14 22.16 -15.51
CA ILE A 21 0.40 21.98 -14.17
C ILE A 21 0.56 20.47 -13.97
N LYS A 22 1.75 19.93 -14.24
CA LYS A 22 2.13 18.61 -13.73
C LYS A 22 2.40 18.80 -12.23
N ALA A 23 1.53 18.26 -11.39
CA ALA A 23 1.82 18.17 -9.97
C ALA A 23 3.00 17.21 -9.80
N ASP A 24 4.13 17.76 -9.39
CA ASP A 24 5.35 17.06 -9.01
C ASP A 24 5.18 16.30 -7.66
N SER A 25 3.97 15.79 -7.41
CA SER A 25 3.54 15.20 -6.15
C SER A 25 4.24 13.87 -5.90
N ARG A 26 4.49 13.09 -6.96
CA ARG A 26 5.17 11.79 -6.87
C ARG A 26 6.65 11.94 -6.50
N GLU A 27 7.42 12.82 -7.14
CA GLU A 27 8.84 12.99 -6.82
C GLU A 27 9.03 13.52 -5.40
N LYS A 28 8.20 14.51 -5.00
CA LYS A 28 8.19 15.02 -3.62
C LYS A 28 7.77 13.95 -2.61
N ALA A 29 6.79 13.11 -2.91
CA ALA A 29 6.39 12.00 -2.05
C ALA A 29 7.53 11.00 -1.87
N MET A 30 8.22 10.62 -2.96
CA MET A 30 9.36 9.71 -2.90
C MET A 30 10.54 10.29 -2.11
N ALA A 31 10.84 11.58 -2.29
CA ALA A 31 11.86 12.27 -1.51
C ALA A 31 11.54 12.31 -0.01
N ASN A 32 10.27 12.59 0.34
CA ASN A 32 9.80 12.59 1.71
C ASN A 32 9.86 11.19 2.34
N ILE A 33 9.46 10.16 1.59
CA ILE A 33 9.53 8.76 2.04
C ILE A 33 10.98 8.37 2.31
N LYS A 34 11.90 8.67 1.38
CA LYS A 34 13.33 8.36 1.55
C LYS A 34 13.91 9.03 2.80
N LYS A 35 13.55 10.29 3.06
CA LYS A 35 13.94 11.00 4.27
C LYS A 35 13.36 10.33 5.52
N ALA A 36 12.07 10.01 5.51
CA ALA A 36 11.36 9.44 6.65
C ALA A 36 11.88 8.05 7.05
N VAL A 37 12.15 7.16 6.09
CA VAL A 37 12.66 5.80 6.39
C VAL A 37 14.14 5.76 6.76
N SER A 38 14.88 6.83 6.44
CA SER A 38 16.30 6.99 6.78
C SER A 38 16.50 7.67 8.14
N ASP A 39 15.42 8.22 8.72
CA ASP A 39 15.46 8.79 10.06
C ASP A 39 15.70 7.67 11.09
N PRO A 40 16.75 7.75 11.92
CA PRO A 40 16.99 6.77 12.98
C PRO A 40 15.84 6.67 13.99
N GLU A 41 15.04 7.71 14.14
CA GLU A 41 13.88 7.76 15.03
C GLU A 41 12.58 7.27 14.36
N ALA A 42 12.65 6.79 13.11
CA ALA A 42 11.49 6.30 12.38
C ALA A 42 10.82 5.14 13.13
N ASP A 43 9.58 5.36 13.56
CA ASP A 43 8.78 4.35 14.23
C ASP A 43 8.09 3.41 13.23
N PHE A 44 7.43 2.39 13.77
CA PHE A 44 6.69 1.42 12.96
C PHE A 44 5.59 2.05 12.08
N ARG A 45 5.00 3.19 12.46
CA ARG A 45 3.95 3.88 11.70
C ARG A 45 4.54 4.52 10.44
N VAL A 46 5.74 5.08 10.54
CA VAL A 46 6.48 5.62 9.38
C VAL A 46 6.71 4.51 8.36
N PHE A 47 7.29 3.37 8.80
CA PHE A 47 7.53 2.24 7.91
C PHE A 47 6.24 1.68 7.30
N ASN A 48 5.16 1.56 8.09
CA ASN A 48 3.87 1.10 7.56
C ASN A 48 3.31 2.06 6.51
N SER A 49 3.36 3.37 6.77
CA SER A 49 2.79 4.37 5.87
C SER A 49 3.55 4.40 4.54
N CYS A 50 4.88 4.28 4.59
CA CYS A 50 5.72 4.20 3.40
C CYS A 50 5.46 2.91 2.61
N ALA A 51 5.43 1.77 3.30
CA ALA A 51 5.11 0.48 2.69
C ALA A 51 3.73 0.50 2.03
N ARG A 52 2.72 1.04 2.72
CA ARG A 52 1.35 1.15 2.21
C ARG A 52 1.29 2.04 0.97
N TYR A 53 1.98 3.18 0.96
CA TYR A 53 2.07 4.03 -0.21
C TYR A 53 2.68 3.29 -1.41
N TYR A 54 3.74 2.51 -1.18
CA TYR A 54 4.39 1.74 -2.25
C TYR A 54 3.46 0.66 -2.81
N VAL A 55 2.77 -0.09 -1.94
CA VAL A 55 1.76 -1.08 -2.35
C VAL A 55 0.62 -0.43 -3.14
N ASP A 56 0.03 0.66 -2.62
CA ASP A 56 -1.14 1.31 -3.22
C ASP A 56 -0.86 1.99 -4.59
N ASN A 57 0.43 2.17 -4.92
CA ASN A 57 0.91 2.79 -6.14
C ASN A 57 1.78 1.86 -7.01
N ASP A 58 1.84 0.57 -6.66
CA ASP A 58 2.63 -0.45 -7.36
C ASP A 58 4.09 -0.03 -7.58
N ILE A 59 4.72 0.47 -6.51
CA ILE A 59 6.10 0.96 -6.51
C ILE A 59 6.97 -0.08 -5.82
N GLU A 60 7.94 -0.62 -6.54
CA GLU A 60 8.99 -1.54 -6.02
C GLU A 60 8.46 -2.53 -4.96
N PRO A 61 7.73 -3.58 -5.39
CA PRO A 61 7.06 -4.50 -4.46
C PRO A 61 7.99 -5.08 -3.38
N GLU A 62 9.25 -5.37 -3.73
CA GLU A 62 10.24 -5.89 -2.78
C GLU A 62 10.60 -4.87 -1.67
N GLN A 63 10.70 -3.59 -2.03
CA GLN A 63 10.98 -2.52 -1.07
C GLN A 63 9.78 -2.30 -0.14
N ALA A 64 8.57 -2.35 -0.70
CA ALA A 64 7.32 -2.27 0.06
C ALA A 64 7.24 -3.41 1.10
N LEU A 65 7.57 -4.63 0.69
CA LEU A 65 7.62 -5.80 1.57
C LEU A 65 8.65 -5.62 2.70
N THR A 66 9.83 -5.11 2.37
CA THR A 66 10.90 -4.87 3.34
C THR A 66 10.45 -3.89 4.43
N TRP A 67 9.83 -2.76 4.05
CA TRP A 67 9.34 -1.79 5.02
C TRP A 67 8.12 -2.28 5.80
N ALA A 68 7.23 -3.05 5.18
CA ALA A 68 6.09 -3.64 5.88
C ALA A 68 6.56 -4.63 6.97
N ARG A 69 7.55 -5.48 6.65
CA ARG A 69 8.18 -6.39 7.62
C ARG A 69 8.81 -5.62 8.77
N LYS A 70 9.60 -4.59 8.46
CA LYS A 70 10.22 -3.74 9.47
C LYS A 70 9.19 -3.06 10.39
N SER A 71 8.06 -2.62 9.86
CA SER A 71 6.96 -2.08 10.67
C SER A 71 6.42 -3.11 11.67
N VAL A 72 6.14 -4.33 11.21
CA VAL A 72 5.61 -5.41 12.05
C VAL A 72 6.65 -5.87 13.09
N GLU A 73 7.93 -5.88 12.73
CA GLU A 73 9.05 -6.20 13.63
C GLU A 73 9.19 -5.17 14.76
N LEU A 74 9.00 -3.88 14.47
CA LEU A 74 9.10 -2.80 15.46
C LEU A 74 7.92 -2.78 16.44
N ASP A 75 6.68 -2.86 15.94
CA ASP A 75 5.49 -3.02 16.78
C ASP A 75 4.37 -3.68 15.98
N LYS A 76 3.98 -4.89 16.38
CA LYS A 76 2.97 -5.67 15.68
C LYS A 76 1.56 -5.18 16.01
N ARG A 77 0.82 -4.76 14.98
CA ARG A 77 -0.59 -4.32 15.05
C ARG A 77 -1.42 -4.98 13.96
N PHE A 78 -2.74 -5.08 14.16
CA PHE A 78 -3.61 -5.67 13.13
C PHE A 78 -3.49 -4.92 11.79
N TRP A 79 -3.39 -3.59 11.83
CA TRP A 79 -3.39 -2.78 10.60
C TRP A 79 -2.06 -2.79 9.85
N ASN A 80 -0.90 -2.98 10.52
CA ASN A 80 0.37 -3.13 9.80
C ASN A 80 0.61 -4.57 9.33
N LEU A 81 0.06 -5.56 10.03
CA LEU A 81 -0.06 -6.92 9.50
C LEU A 81 -0.88 -6.93 8.20
N HIS A 82 -1.95 -6.14 8.13
CA HIS A 82 -2.71 -6.01 6.89
C HIS A 82 -1.85 -5.44 5.74
N THR A 83 -1.10 -4.36 5.99
CA THR A 83 -0.16 -3.82 4.99
C THR A 83 0.90 -4.84 4.58
N LEU A 84 1.44 -5.62 5.52
CA LEU A 84 2.37 -6.70 5.23
C LEU A 84 1.74 -7.77 4.32
N ALA A 85 0.52 -8.19 4.62
CA ALA A 85 -0.20 -9.15 3.78
C ALA A 85 -0.41 -8.62 2.35
N LEU A 86 -0.78 -7.35 2.20
CA LEU A 86 -0.88 -6.73 0.88
C LEU A 86 0.48 -6.70 0.14
N ALA A 87 1.56 -6.38 0.84
CA ALA A 87 2.91 -6.36 0.26
C ALA A 87 3.40 -7.76 -0.13
N GLU A 88 3.10 -8.78 0.67
CA GLU A 88 3.39 -10.19 0.34
C GLU A 88 2.64 -10.60 -0.93
N ALA A 89 1.35 -10.26 -1.04
CA ALA A 89 0.55 -10.53 -2.23
C ALA A 89 1.08 -9.79 -3.48
N ALA A 90 1.51 -8.53 -3.33
CA ALA A 90 2.13 -7.76 -4.42
C ALA A 90 3.44 -8.41 -4.94
N ASN A 91 4.11 -9.22 -4.10
CA ASN A 91 5.28 -10.01 -4.49
C ASN A 91 4.91 -11.44 -4.96
N GLY A 92 3.63 -11.72 -5.22
CA GLY A 92 3.14 -13.05 -5.60
C GLY A 92 3.18 -14.08 -4.47
N LYS A 93 3.49 -13.68 -3.23
CA LYS A 93 3.60 -14.57 -2.07
C LYS A 93 2.24 -14.78 -1.42
N TYR A 94 1.26 -15.20 -2.22
CA TYR A 94 -0.14 -15.33 -1.76
C TYR A 94 -0.30 -16.28 -0.56
N GLY A 95 0.51 -17.34 -0.46
CA GLY A 95 0.50 -18.23 0.70
C GLY A 95 0.92 -17.55 2.00
N GLU A 96 1.96 -16.71 1.95
CA GLU A 96 2.39 -15.88 3.10
C GLU A 96 1.33 -14.83 3.41
N ALA A 97 0.84 -14.14 2.38
CA ALA A 97 -0.18 -13.10 2.50
C ALA A 97 -1.45 -13.59 3.21
N MET A 98 -1.93 -14.79 2.87
CA MET A 98 -3.09 -15.41 3.53
C MET A 98 -2.88 -15.61 5.03
N ARG A 99 -1.71 -16.13 5.42
CA ARG A 99 -1.36 -16.37 6.84
C ARG A 99 -1.26 -15.05 7.60
N THR A 100 -0.62 -14.05 7.02
CA THR A 100 -0.48 -12.72 7.62
C THR A 100 -1.84 -12.00 7.75
N ALA A 101 -2.70 -12.10 6.73
CA ALA A 101 -4.05 -11.54 6.77
C ALA A 101 -4.95 -12.23 7.81
N GLU A 102 -4.80 -13.54 8.01
CA GLU A 102 -5.51 -14.28 9.07
C GLU A 102 -5.06 -13.83 10.47
N GLU A 103 -3.77 -13.60 10.68
CA GLU A 103 -3.24 -13.03 11.93
C GLU A 103 -3.79 -11.61 12.16
N SER A 104 -3.77 -10.77 11.12
CA SER A 104 -4.35 -9.43 11.15
C SER A 104 -5.84 -9.45 11.52
N MET A 105 -6.62 -10.33 10.88
CA MET A 105 -8.04 -10.52 11.12
C MET A 105 -8.30 -10.95 12.56
N THR A 106 -7.54 -11.92 13.08
CA THR A 106 -7.68 -12.42 14.46
C THR A 106 -7.39 -11.31 15.48
N MET A 107 -6.37 -10.48 15.24
CA MET A 107 -6.08 -9.34 16.10
C MET A 107 -7.16 -8.27 16.02
N ALA A 108 -7.72 -8.01 14.84
CA ALA A 108 -8.81 -7.05 14.66
C ALA A 108 -10.10 -7.51 15.36
N GLN A 109 -10.42 -8.81 15.31
CA GLN A 109 -11.56 -9.39 16.04
C GLN A 109 -11.41 -9.23 17.56
N LYS A 110 -10.21 -9.50 18.10
CA LYS A 110 -9.92 -9.29 19.53
C LYS A 110 -10.01 -7.82 19.95
N ALA A 111 -9.75 -6.90 19.02
CA ALA A 111 -9.89 -5.47 19.21
C ALA A 111 -11.31 -4.95 18.88
N GLU A 112 -12.26 -5.85 18.57
CA GLU A 112 -13.64 -5.52 18.17
C GLU A 112 -13.71 -4.53 16.99
N TYR A 113 -12.70 -4.59 16.09
CA TYR A 113 -12.55 -3.67 14.96
C TYR A 113 -12.92 -4.33 13.63
N GLU A 114 -14.22 -4.45 13.40
CA GLU A 114 -14.84 -5.07 12.22
C GLU A 114 -14.30 -4.62 10.84
N PRO A 115 -13.93 -3.34 10.60
CA PRO A 115 -13.46 -2.93 9.28
C PRO A 115 -12.25 -3.73 8.77
N TYR A 116 -11.28 -4.05 9.64
CA TYR A 116 -10.12 -4.86 9.24
C TYR A 116 -10.46 -6.34 9.16
N VAL A 117 -11.45 -6.83 9.90
CA VAL A 117 -11.93 -8.20 9.77
C VAL A 117 -12.46 -8.42 8.34
N LYS A 118 -13.34 -7.51 7.90
CA LYS A 118 -13.92 -7.54 6.55
C LYS A 118 -12.84 -7.39 5.48
N MET A 119 -11.96 -6.40 5.60
CA MET A 119 -10.94 -6.11 4.59
C MET A 119 -9.95 -7.27 4.42
N ASN A 120 -9.52 -7.92 5.51
CA ASN A 120 -8.66 -9.09 5.42
C ASN A 120 -9.37 -10.27 4.77
N LYS A 121 -10.63 -10.53 5.15
CA LYS A 121 -11.42 -11.62 4.57
C LYS A 121 -11.59 -11.45 3.06
N GLU A 122 -11.96 -10.26 2.61
CA GLU A 122 -12.11 -9.95 1.18
C GLU A 122 -10.81 -10.19 0.40
N LYS A 123 -9.67 -9.74 0.95
CA LYS A 123 -8.36 -9.96 0.32
C LYS A 123 -7.96 -11.43 0.29
N MET A 124 -8.22 -12.16 1.36
CA MET A 124 -7.95 -13.60 1.40
C MET A 124 -8.76 -14.36 0.34
N ASP A 125 -10.01 -14.00 0.12
CA ASP A 125 -10.85 -14.61 -0.91
C ASP A 125 -10.36 -14.25 -2.33
N GLU A 126 -9.95 -12.99 -2.56
CA GLU A 126 -9.34 -12.54 -3.81
C GLU A 126 -8.08 -13.36 -4.16
N TRP A 127 -7.16 -13.51 -3.20
CA TRP A 127 -5.91 -14.24 -3.40
C TRP A 127 -6.13 -15.76 -3.56
N ARG A 128 -7.11 -16.34 -2.86
CA ARG A 128 -7.49 -17.74 -3.04
C ARG A 128 -7.89 -18.01 -4.50
N MET A 129 -8.67 -17.11 -5.10
CA MET A 129 -9.08 -17.23 -6.49
C MET A 129 -7.91 -17.00 -7.47
N ALA A 130 -7.00 -16.07 -7.17
CA ALA A 130 -5.80 -15.83 -7.97
C ALA A 130 -4.89 -17.07 -8.03
N MET A 131 -4.61 -17.70 -6.89
CA MET A 131 -3.81 -18.94 -6.80
C MET A 131 -4.45 -20.10 -7.58
N GLY A 132 -5.79 -20.20 -7.59
CA GLY A 132 -6.51 -21.23 -8.36
C GLY A 132 -6.37 -21.05 -9.88
N LYS A 133 -6.38 -19.79 -10.35
CA LYS A 133 -6.20 -19.47 -11.78
C LYS A 133 -4.77 -19.73 -12.26
N GLU A 134 -3.76 -19.41 -11.45
CA GLU A 134 -2.36 -19.70 -11.79
C GLU A 134 -2.11 -21.20 -11.99
N LYS A 135 -2.66 -22.05 -11.12
CA LYS A 135 -2.57 -23.52 -11.26
C LYS A 135 -3.26 -24.06 -12.51
N SER A 136 -4.26 -23.37 -13.05
CA SER A 136 -4.98 -23.79 -14.26
C SER A 136 -4.24 -23.44 -15.56
N LYS A 137 -3.38 -22.42 -15.56
CA LYS A 137 -2.62 -21.97 -16.73
C LYS A 137 -1.32 -22.74 -16.98
N GLY A 138 -0.86 -23.52 -16.00
CA GLY A 138 0.33 -24.36 -16.09
C GLY A 138 0.07 -25.81 -16.49
N LYS A 139 -1.13 -26.12 -17.01
CA LYS A 139 -1.53 -27.45 -17.49
C LYS A 139 -1.80 -27.44 -18.98
#